data_AF-A0A7J8A9S2-F1
#
_entry.id   AF-A0A7J8A9S2-F1
#
_cell.length_a   1.000
_cell.length_b   1.000
_cell.length_c   1.000
_cell.angle_alpha   90.00
_cell.angle_beta   90.00
_cell.angle_gamma   90.00
#
_symmetry.space_group_name_H-M   'P 1'
#
loop_
_entity.id
_entity.type
_entity.pdbx_description
1 polymer ?
#
loop_
_entity_poly.entity_id
_entity_poly.type
_entity_poly.pdbx_seq_one_letter_code
_entity_poly.pdbx_strand_id
1 'polypeptide(L)'
;MATSGDCPGSESQRGEEPVDHCEQPLPEGVHPQEFVAIADYSAADETQLSFLRGEKILILRQTTADWWWGERAGCCGYIPANHLGKDLEEGDPEDTWQDEEYFSSYGTLKLHLEMLTDQPRTTKYHHVILQNRASLKDKVILDVGCGTGIISLFCAHYAQPRAVYAVEASEMAQHTGQLVMQNGFADIITVFQQKVEDVVLPEKVDVLVSEWMGTCLLVGEKVFPIWR
;
A
#
# COMPACT_ATOMS: atom_id res chain seq x y z
N MET A 1 3.61 49.70 -75.39
CA MET A 1 2.84 48.47 -75.10
C MET A 1 3.32 47.92 -73.77
N ALA A 2 2.48 47.08 -73.13
CA ALA A 2 2.67 46.41 -71.84
C ALA A 2 2.48 47.25 -70.56
N THR A 3 1.67 46.67 -69.65
CA THR A 3 1.42 47.03 -68.25
C THR A 3 1.94 45.85 -67.39
N SER A 4 1.75 45.67 -66.08
CA SER A 4 1.04 46.36 -64.97
C SER A 4 1.56 45.75 -63.66
N GLY A 5 1.50 46.45 -62.52
CA GLY A 5 1.86 45.83 -61.23
C GLY A 5 1.83 46.79 -60.04
N ASP A 6 0.67 46.94 -59.42
CA ASP A 6 0.48 47.75 -58.21
C ASP A 6 0.98 47.06 -56.93
N CYS A 7 1.39 47.89 -55.95
CA CYS A 7 1.64 47.48 -54.57
C CYS A 7 0.46 47.84 -53.66
N PRO A 8 0.14 46.98 -52.69
CA PRO A 8 -0.33 47.38 -51.36
C PRO A 8 0.66 46.88 -50.29
N GLY A 9 0.69 47.39 -49.06
CA GLY A 9 -0.10 48.45 -48.43
C GLY A 9 0.06 48.29 -46.91
N SER A 10 0.46 49.33 -46.19
CA SER A 10 0.79 49.25 -44.76
C SER A 10 -0.24 49.98 -43.89
N GLU A 11 -1.06 49.23 -43.15
CA GLU A 11 -1.87 49.75 -42.04
C GLU A 11 -1.79 48.79 -40.83
N SER A 12 -2.22 49.28 -39.66
CA SER A 12 -1.79 48.80 -38.34
C SER A 12 -2.94 48.26 -37.47
N GLN A 13 -2.58 47.58 -36.37
CA GLN A 13 -3.43 47.03 -35.30
C GLN A 13 -4.17 45.74 -35.71
N ARG A 14 -4.11 44.65 -34.93
CA ARG A 14 -4.57 44.55 -33.53
C ARG A 14 -3.92 43.34 -32.85
N GLY A 15 -3.98 43.25 -31.51
CA GLY A 15 -3.25 42.22 -30.75
C GLY A 15 -3.74 40.79 -31.00
N GLU A 16 -2.81 39.84 -30.93
CA GLU A 16 -3.09 38.42 -30.83
C GLU A 16 -3.14 38.03 -29.35
N GLU A 17 -4.28 37.53 -28.89
CA GLU A 17 -4.43 36.91 -27.58
C GLU A 17 -3.75 35.53 -27.59
N PRO A 18 -3.17 35.06 -26.47
CA PRO A 18 -2.59 33.72 -26.42
C PRO A 18 -3.68 32.68 -26.64
N VAL A 19 -3.45 31.77 -27.60
CA VAL A 19 -4.43 30.76 -27.98
C VAL A 19 -4.52 29.70 -26.89
N ASP A 20 -5.62 29.72 -26.14
CA ASP A 20 -5.94 28.67 -25.17
C ASP A 20 -6.30 27.37 -25.91
N HIS A 21 -5.34 26.45 -25.95
CA HIS A 21 -5.47 25.14 -26.58
C HIS A 21 -5.94 24.06 -25.58
N CYS A 22 -6.94 24.37 -24.74
CA CYS A 22 -7.45 23.46 -23.72
C CYS A 22 -8.85 22.85 -23.99
N GLU A 23 -9.29 22.73 -25.25
CA GLU A 23 -10.53 22.00 -25.59
C GLU A 23 -10.33 20.94 -26.70
N GLN A 24 -10.07 19.70 -26.28
CA GLN A 24 -10.50 18.50 -27.02
C GLN A 24 -11.34 17.61 -26.09
N PRO A 25 -12.52 17.12 -26.51
CA PRO A 25 -13.38 16.31 -25.65
C PRO A 25 -12.69 15.03 -25.16
N LEU A 26 -12.78 14.77 -23.86
CA LEU A 26 -12.37 13.50 -23.27
C LEU A 26 -13.33 12.38 -23.74
N PRO A 27 -12.83 11.22 -24.20
CA PRO A 27 -13.68 10.08 -24.50
C PRO A 27 -14.31 9.52 -23.21
N GLU A 28 -15.56 9.06 -23.31
CA GLU A 28 -16.33 8.54 -22.17
C GLU A 28 -15.59 7.40 -21.44
N GLY A 29 -15.42 7.54 -20.13
CA GLY A 29 -14.92 6.47 -19.24
C GLY A 29 -13.51 6.65 -18.67
N VAL A 30 -12.78 7.73 -18.99
CA VAL A 30 -11.51 8.05 -18.34
C VAL A 30 -11.71 9.24 -17.38
N HIS A 31 -11.62 8.98 -16.09
CA HIS A 31 -11.64 10.03 -15.06
C HIS A 31 -10.24 10.64 -14.90
N PRO A 32 -10.09 11.97 -14.95
CA PRO A 32 -8.84 12.64 -14.56
C PRO A 32 -8.43 12.24 -13.14
N GLN A 33 -7.14 11.98 -12.93
CA GLN A 33 -6.58 11.62 -11.62
C GLN A 33 -5.38 12.49 -11.28
N GLU A 34 -5.31 12.98 -10.04
CA GLU A 34 -4.17 13.75 -9.56
C GLU A 34 -2.99 12.84 -9.18
N PHE A 35 -1.80 13.32 -9.50
CA PHE A 35 -0.50 12.73 -9.18
C PHE A 35 0.43 13.84 -8.68
N VAL A 36 1.50 13.47 -7.99
CA VAL A 36 2.56 14.38 -7.53
C VAL A 36 3.86 14.07 -8.26
N ALA A 37 4.55 15.12 -8.70
CA ALA A 37 5.90 15.01 -9.22
C ALA A 37 6.87 14.49 -8.14
N ILE A 38 7.45 13.30 -8.33
CA ILE A 38 8.43 12.71 -7.38
C ILE A 38 9.87 13.19 -7.64
N ALA A 39 10.11 13.81 -8.80
CA ALA A 39 11.38 14.40 -9.21
C ALA A 39 11.14 15.65 -10.06
N ASP A 40 12.13 16.55 -10.09
CA ASP A 40 12.13 17.70 -11.00
C ASP A 40 12.25 17.23 -12.45
N TYR A 41 11.58 17.92 -13.36
CA TYR A 41 11.62 17.62 -14.78
C TYR A 41 11.62 18.88 -15.64
N SER A 42 12.49 18.91 -16.65
CA SER A 42 12.58 19.96 -17.65
C SER A 42 12.17 19.40 -19.01
N ALA A 43 11.13 19.98 -19.61
CA ALA A 43 10.66 19.66 -20.95
C ALA A 43 11.79 19.76 -21.98
N ALA A 44 11.88 18.75 -22.85
CA ALA A 44 12.84 18.74 -23.95
C ALA A 44 12.34 19.53 -25.18
N ASP A 45 11.02 19.69 -25.30
CA ASP A 45 10.35 20.42 -26.38
C ASP A 45 9.01 21.03 -25.92
N GLU A 46 8.39 21.83 -26.79
CA GLU A 46 7.15 22.58 -26.54
C GLU A 46 5.91 21.68 -26.31
N THR A 47 5.99 20.37 -26.55
CA THR A 47 4.88 19.44 -26.33
C THR A 47 4.86 18.86 -24.92
N GLN A 48 5.90 19.12 -24.11
CA GLN A 48 6.11 18.54 -22.78
C GLN A 48 5.98 19.62 -21.69
N LEU A 49 5.54 19.22 -20.49
CA LEU A 49 5.47 20.13 -19.34
C LEU A 49 6.71 19.99 -18.45
N SER A 50 7.36 21.10 -18.14
CA SER A 50 8.36 21.19 -17.06
C SER A 50 7.66 21.35 -15.70
N PHE A 51 8.14 20.64 -14.69
CA PHE A 51 7.59 20.69 -13.32
C PHE A 51 8.65 20.43 -12.26
N LEU A 52 8.36 20.84 -11.03
CA LEU A 52 9.23 20.61 -9.87
C LEU A 52 8.69 19.49 -8.99
N ARG A 53 9.57 18.81 -8.25
CA ARG A 53 9.19 17.82 -7.25
C ARG A 53 8.23 18.43 -6.23
N GLY A 54 7.13 17.72 -5.97
CA GLY A 54 6.05 18.14 -5.08
C GLY A 54 4.92 18.90 -5.77
N GLU A 55 5.04 19.25 -7.06
CA GLU A 55 3.91 19.83 -7.79
C GLU A 55 2.80 18.79 -8.04
N LYS A 56 1.55 19.16 -7.75
CA LYS A 56 0.36 18.39 -8.13
C LYS A 56 0.08 18.57 -9.62
N ILE A 57 -0.22 17.46 -10.27
CA ILE A 57 -0.37 17.33 -11.73
C ILE A 57 -1.63 16.52 -12.00
N LEU A 58 -2.52 17.05 -12.84
CA LEU A 58 -3.75 16.36 -13.22
C LEU A 58 -3.50 15.51 -14.47
N ILE A 59 -3.59 14.18 -14.36
CA ILE A 59 -3.41 13.29 -15.49
C ILE A 59 -4.75 13.06 -16.19
N LEU A 60 -4.84 13.56 -17.41
CA LEU A 60 -6.02 13.52 -18.28
C LEU A 60 -6.08 12.24 -19.12
N ARG A 61 -4.92 11.69 -19.52
CA ARG A 61 -4.83 10.45 -20.31
C ARG A 61 -3.47 9.75 -20.18
N GLN A 62 -3.48 8.47 -19.82
CA GLN A 62 -2.29 7.62 -19.87
C GLN A 62 -2.06 7.14 -21.31
N THR A 63 -1.34 7.94 -22.11
CA THR A 63 -1.19 7.72 -23.56
C THR A 63 -0.26 6.55 -23.90
N THR A 64 0.85 6.40 -23.20
CA THR A 64 1.77 5.25 -23.30
C THR A 64 2.26 4.81 -21.91
N ALA A 65 3.11 3.78 -21.86
CA ALA A 65 3.76 3.36 -20.61
C ALA A 65 4.71 4.43 -20.05
N ASP A 66 5.35 5.21 -20.93
CA ASP A 66 6.41 6.17 -20.57
C ASP A 66 5.93 7.62 -20.53
N TRP A 67 4.87 7.96 -21.28
CA TRP A 67 4.39 9.33 -21.45
C TRP A 67 2.87 9.45 -21.32
N TRP A 68 2.43 10.28 -20.39
CA TRP A 68 1.02 10.60 -20.14
C TRP A 68 0.73 12.03 -20.56
N TRP A 69 -0.52 12.31 -20.91
CA TRP A 69 -1.02 13.66 -21.14
C TRP A 69 -1.64 14.18 -19.84
N GLY A 70 -1.19 15.34 -19.40
CA GLY A 70 -1.66 15.97 -18.18
C GLY A 70 -1.69 17.48 -18.27
N GLU A 71 -2.24 18.09 -17.22
CA GLU A 71 -2.37 19.52 -17.04
C GLU A 71 -1.66 19.93 -15.74
N ARG A 72 -0.95 21.06 -15.77
CA ARG A 72 -0.46 21.75 -14.58
C ARG A 72 -0.63 23.25 -14.74
N ALA A 73 -1.40 23.87 -13.84
CA ALA A 73 -1.64 25.31 -13.79
C ALA A 73 -2.18 25.90 -15.10
N GLY A 74 -3.13 25.21 -15.76
CA GLY A 74 -3.73 25.62 -17.03
C GLY A 74 -2.88 25.32 -18.28
N CYS A 75 -1.65 24.82 -18.14
CA CYS A 75 -0.85 24.34 -19.26
C CYS A 75 -1.02 22.82 -19.43
N CYS A 76 -1.37 22.37 -20.63
CA CYS A 76 -1.42 20.95 -21.00
C CYS A 76 -0.15 20.50 -21.73
N GLY A 77 0.25 19.23 -21.56
CA GLY A 77 1.36 18.65 -22.30
C GLY A 77 1.70 17.21 -21.88
N TYR A 78 2.74 16.66 -22.50
CA TYR A 78 3.28 15.35 -22.17
C TYR A 78 4.14 15.39 -20.90
N ILE A 79 3.96 14.35 -20.09
CA ILE A 79 4.58 14.20 -18.77
C ILE A 79 5.15 12.79 -18.68
N PRO A 80 6.44 12.61 -18.31
CA PRO A 80 7.05 11.30 -18.21
C PRO A 80 6.49 10.55 -16.98
N ALA A 81 5.89 9.38 -17.22
CA ALA A 81 5.14 8.63 -16.22
C ALA A 81 5.97 8.23 -14.99
N ASN A 82 7.27 7.97 -15.18
CA ASN A 82 8.21 7.63 -14.13
C ASN A 82 8.63 8.81 -13.23
N HIS A 83 8.19 10.04 -13.51
CA HIS A 83 8.38 11.20 -12.65
C HIS A 83 7.15 11.50 -11.79
N LEU A 84 6.11 10.64 -11.82
CA LEU A 84 4.86 10.79 -11.09
C LEU A 84 4.68 9.70 -10.04
N GLY A 85 4.29 10.09 -8.83
CA GLY A 85 3.70 9.21 -7.82
C GLY A 85 2.23 9.56 -7.65
N LYS A 86 1.40 8.63 -7.16
CA LYS A 86 0.09 9.03 -6.65
C LYS A 86 0.31 9.87 -5.41
N ASP A 87 -0.50 10.90 -5.24
CA ASP A 87 -0.63 11.57 -3.95
C ASP A 87 -1.19 10.51 -2.99
N LEU A 88 -0.35 10.00 -2.08
CA LEU A 88 -0.86 9.48 -0.82
C LEU A 88 -1.43 10.72 -0.13
N GLU A 89 -2.75 10.77 0.08
CA GLU A 89 -3.38 11.86 0.86
C GLU A 89 -2.53 12.10 2.09
N GLU A 90 -2.18 13.37 2.37
CA GLU A 90 -1.15 13.77 3.34
C GLU A 90 -1.21 12.89 4.58
N GLY A 91 -0.36 11.86 4.60
CA GLY A 91 -0.32 10.90 5.69
C GLY A 91 -0.09 11.68 6.97
N ASP A 92 -0.82 11.31 8.03
CA ASP A 92 -0.71 11.95 9.34
C ASP A 92 0.79 12.18 9.62
N PRO A 93 1.24 13.41 9.91
CA PRO A 93 2.65 13.67 10.19
C PRO A 93 3.19 12.86 11.39
N GLU A 94 2.35 12.17 12.16
CA GLU A 94 2.73 11.14 13.13
C GLU A 94 2.96 9.73 12.51
N ASP A 95 2.36 9.37 11.36
CA ASP A 95 2.58 8.08 10.65
C ASP A 95 3.91 8.03 9.89
N THR A 96 4.99 8.12 10.67
CA THR A 96 6.37 7.82 10.26
C THR A 96 6.59 6.32 9.98
N TRP A 97 5.58 5.48 10.19
CA TRP A 97 5.66 4.02 10.13
C TRP A 97 5.11 3.46 8.82
N GLN A 98 4.19 4.18 8.15
CA GLN A 98 3.38 3.76 7.00
C GLN A 98 2.42 2.64 7.37
N ASP A 99 1.80 2.75 8.54
CA ASP A 99 0.97 1.70 9.12
C ASP A 99 -0.25 1.38 8.25
N GLU A 100 -0.88 2.38 7.62
CA GLU A 100 -2.03 2.16 6.75
C GLU A 100 -1.66 1.35 5.48
N GLU A 101 -0.54 1.70 4.83
CA GLU A 101 -0.02 0.96 3.67
C GLU A 101 0.42 -0.46 4.07
N TYR A 102 1.09 -0.59 5.23
CA TYR A 102 1.56 -1.87 5.74
C TYR A 102 0.40 -2.82 6.07
N PHE A 103 -0.54 -2.42 6.93
CA PHE A 103 -1.65 -3.28 7.35
C PHE A 103 -2.68 -3.51 6.24
N SER A 104 -2.87 -2.56 5.30
CA SER A 104 -3.74 -2.80 4.14
C SER A 104 -3.15 -3.85 3.18
N SER A 105 -1.83 -3.88 2.99
CA SER A 105 -1.17 -4.94 2.19
C SER A 105 -1.39 -6.33 2.79
N TYR A 106 -1.27 -6.44 4.12
CA TYR A 106 -1.51 -7.66 4.90
C TYR A 106 -3.00 -7.98 5.10
N GLY A 107 -3.92 -7.05 4.86
CA GLY A 107 -5.36 -7.33 4.78
C GLY A 107 -5.73 -8.22 3.59
N THR A 108 -4.86 -8.34 2.58
CA THR A 108 -5.12 -9.17 1.39
C THR A 108 -4.61 -10.60 1.55
N LEU A 109 -5.34 -11.58 1.00
CA LEU A 109 -4.93 -13.00 1.00
C LEU A 109 -3.61 -13.29 0.27
N LYS A 110 -3.07 -12.35 -0.53
CA LYS A 110 -1.90 -12.57 -1.38
C LYS A 110 -0.66 -12.91 -0.55
N LEU A 111 -0.28 -12.03 0.37
CA LEU A 111 0.90 -12.23 1.23
C LEU A 111 0.70 -13.45 2.13
N HIS A 112 -0.49 -13.61 2.72
CA HIS A 112 -0.82 -14.78 3.55
C HIS A 112 -0.74 -16.11 2.81
N LEU A 113 -1.08 -16.15 1.51
CA LEU A 113 -0.94 -17.36 0.70
C LEU A 113 0.52 -17.70 0.41
N GLU A 114 1.34 -16.71 0.03
CA GLU A 114 2.79 -16.87 -0.15
C GLU A 114 3.43 -17.40 1.16
N MET A 115 3.09 -16.76 2.26
CA MET A 115 3.47 -17.13 3.62
C MET A 115 3.08 -18.56 4.03
N LEU A 116 1.83 -18.98 3.77
CA LEU A 116 1.34 -20.33 4.10
C LEU A 116 1.89 -21.42 3.17
N THR A 117 2.20 -21.06 1.91
CA THR A 117 2.75 -22.00 0.93
C THR A 117 4.26 -22.17 1.04
N ASP A 118 4.97 -21.30 1.76
CA ASP A 118 6.31 -21.57 2.26
C ASP A 118 6.28 -22.75 3.25
N GLN A 119 6.55 -23.93 2.70
CA GLN A 119 6.65 -25.19 3.43
C GLN A 119 7.81 -25.18 4.45
N PRO A 120 9.07 -24.80 4.10
CA PRO A 120 10.14 -24.64 5.08
C PRO A 120 9.76 -23.80 6.32
N ARG A 121 9.15 -22.62 6.14
CA ARG A 121 8.67 -21.75 7.22
C ARG A 121 7.55 -22.40 8.02
N THR A 122 6.45 -22.76 7.36
CA THR A 122 5.24 -23.24 8.03
C THR A 122 5.49 -24.56 8.77
N THR A 123 6.23 -25.49 8.16
CA THR A 123 6.60 -26.76 8.81
C THR A 123 7.59 -26.58 9.96
N LYS A 124 8.45 -25.53 9.94
CA LYS A 124 9.33 -25.22 11.06
C LYS A 124 8.55 -24.77 12.29
N TYR A 125 7.61 -23.83 12.13
CA TYR A 125 6.73 -23.41 13.22
C TYR A 125 5.88 -24.56 13.77
N HIS A 126 5.26 -25.35 12.89
CA HIS A 126 4.55 -26.58 13.28
C HIS A 126 5.43 -27.52 14.11
N HIS A 127 6.68 -27.75 13.70
CA HIS A 127 7.63 -28.60 14.42
C HIS A 127 8.00 -28.06 15.80
N VAL A 128 8.19 -26.74 15.94
CA VAL A 128 8.47 -26.09 17.24
C VAL A 128 7.31 -26.34 18.22
N ILE A 129 6.06 -26.19 17.78
CA ILE A 129 4.88 -26.48 18.62
C ILE A 129 4.82 -27.97 18.98
N LEU A 130 5.00 -28.88 18.01
CA LEU A 130 4.98 -30.33 18.25
C LEU A 130 6.06 -30.79 19.25
N GLN A 131 7.28 -30.26 19.15
CA GLN A 131 8.38 -30.58 20.06
C GLN A 131 8.13 -30.08 21.49
N ASN A 132 7.46 -28.93 21.64
CA ASN A 132 7.24 -28.29 22.93
C ASN A 132 5.83 -28.54 23.51
N ARG A 133 4.97 -29.32 22.85
CA ARG A 133 3.56 -29.53 23.22
C ARG A 133 3.31 -29.87 24.70
N ALA A 134 4.21 -30.63 25.32
CA ALA A 134 4.09 -31.00 26.74
C ALA A 134 4.38 -29.82 27.70
N SER A 135 5.24 -28.88 27.29
CA SER A 135 5.59 -27.66 28.03
C SER A 135 4.61 -26.52 27.77
N LEU A 136 3.93 -26.55 26.62
CA LEU A 136 2.88 -25.61 26.22
C LEU A 136 1.49 -25.98 26.77
N LYS A 137 1.33 -27.18 27.31
CA LYS A 137 0.08 -27.62 27.94
C LYS A 137 -0.29 -26.72 29.12
N ASP A 138 -1.57 -26.38 29.23
CA ASP A 138 -2.16 -25.54 30.29
C ASP A 138 -1.57 -24.11 30.35
N LYS A 139 -0.78 -23.68 29.35
CA LYS A 139 -0.19 -22.34 29.24
C LYS A 139 -1.10 -21.34 28.54
N VAL A 140 -0.88 -20.06 28.83
CA VAL A 140 -1.41 -18.94 28.03
C VAL A 140 -0.38 -18.52 27.00
N ILE A 141 -0.79 -18.50 25.73
CA ILE A 141 0.08 -18.16 24.59
C ILE A 141 -0.42 -16.87 23.95
N LEU A 142 0.49 -15.95 23.63
CA LEU A 142 0.24 -14.80 22.76
C LEU A 142 0.88 -15.06 21.39
N ASP A 143 0.09 -15.00 20.33
CA ASP A 143 0.50 -15.13 18.93
C ASP A 143 0.33 -13.76 18.25
N VAL A 144 1.44 -13.12 17.83
CA VAL A 144 1.46 -11.70 17.45
C VAL A 144 1.79 -11.50 15.99
N GLY A 145 0.97 -10.69 15.31
CA GLY A 145 0.93 -10.68 13.85
C GLY A 145 0.45 -12.05 13.36
N CYS A 146 -0.60 -12.59 13.99
CA CYS A 146 -0.99 -13.98 13.78
C CYS A 146 -1.43 -14.26 12.33
N GLY A 147 -1.74 -13.22 11.56
CA GLY A 147 -2.22 -13.30 10.19
C GLY A 147 -3.46 -14.19 10.12
N THR A 148 -3.38 -15.23 9.30
CA THR A 148 -4.39 -16.31 9.17
C THR A 148 -4.54 -17.23 10.41
N GLY A 149 -3.77 -17.00 11.47
CA GLY A 149 -3.84 -17.74 12.74
C GLY A 149 -3.22 -19.13 12.72
N ILE A 150 -2.40 -19.46 11.73
CA ILE A 150 -1.88 -20.84 11.55
C ILE A 150 -1.04 -21.33 12.75
N ILE A 151 -0.28 -20.45 13.39
CA ILE A 151 0.51 -20.78 14.59
C ILE A 151 -0.41 -21.02 15.79
N SER A 152 -1.40 -20.14 16.00
CA SER A 152 -2.48 -20.33 16.98
C SER A 152 -3.24 -21.65 16.78
N LEU A 153 -3.59 -22.01 15.54
CA LEU A 153 -4.24 -23.27 15.20
C LEU A 153 -3.36 -24.48 15.52
N PHE A 154 -2.06 -24.43 15.24
CA PHE A 154 -1.12 -25.47 15.68
C PHE A 154 -1.07 -25.59 17.21
N CYS A 155 -1.07 -24.47 17.93
CA CYS A 155 -1.08 -24.47 19.39
C CYS A 155 -2.34 -25.16 19.94
N ALA A 156 -3.52 -24.74 19.52
CA ALA A 156 -4.78 -25.33 19.99
C ALA A 156 -4.90 -26.81 19.63
N HIS A 157 -4.57 -27.20 18.40
CA HIS A 157 -4.72 -28.58 17.93
C HIS A 157 -3.71 -29.56 18.58
N TYR A 158 -2.45 -29.16 18.79
CA TYR A 158 -1.39 -30.10 19.19
C TYR A 158 -0.92 -29.97 20.65
N ALA A 159 -1.11 -28.82 21.30
CA ALA A 159 -0.46 -28.52 22.58
C ALA A 159 -1.40 -28.45 23.79
N GLN A 160 -2.72 -28.38 23.61
CA GLN A 160 -3.68 -28.19 24.71
C GLN A 160 -3.32 -27.00 25.65
N PRO A 161 -3.08 -25.80 25.10
CA PRO A 161 -2.91 -24.59 25.92
C PRO A 161 -4.20 -24.28 26.67
N ARG A 162 -4.09 -23.50 27.75
CA ARG A 162 -5.27 -23.01 28.49
C ARG A 162 -5.99 -21.89 27.74
N ALA A 163 -5.24 -21.05 27.04
CA ALA A 163 -5.76 -20.01 26.16
C ALA A 163 -4.70 -19.61 25.13
N VAL A 164 -5.16 -19.17 23.96
CA VAL A 164 -4.33 -18.52 22.94
C VAL A 164 -4.96 -17.17 22.61
N TYR A 165 -4.18 -16.10 22.72
CA TYR A 165 -4.55 -14.76 22.27
C TYR A 165 -3.86 -14.49 20.95
N ALA A 166 -4.64 -14.42 19.88
CA ALA A 166 -4.18 -14.22 18.52
C ALA A 166 -4.41 -12.75 18.14
N VAL A 167 -3.35 -11.98 18.00
CA VAL A 167 -3.41 -10.53 17.76
C VAL A 167 -2.96 -10.23 16.34
N GLU A 168 -3.83 -9.57 15.58
CA GLU A 168 -3.62 -9.21 14.19
C GLU A 168 -4.24 -7.83 13.94
N ALA A 169 -3.46 -6.88 13.42
CA ALA A 169 -3.94 -5.51 13.24
C ALA A 169 -4.73 -5.32 11.94
N SER A 170 -4.44 -6.12 10.89
CA SER A 170 -5.14 -6.04 9.61
C SER A 170 -6.52 -6.69 9.63
N GLU A 171 -7.33 -6.39 8.61
CA GLU A 171 -8.65 -7.00 8.37
C GLU A 171 -8.60 -8.56 8.30
N MET A 172 -7.42 -9.16 8.10
CA MET A 172 -7.26 -10.62 8.12
C MET A 172 -7.73 -11.26 9.44
N ALA A 173 -7.67 -10.52 10.56
CA ALA A 173 -8.19 -10.94 11.85
C ALA A 173 -9.66 -11.44 11.79
N GLN A 174 -10.50 -10.82 10.94
CA GLN A 174 -11.92 -11.22 10.79
C GLN A 174 -12.05 -12.61 10.15
N HIS A 175 -11.23 -12.89 9.13
CA HIS A 175 -11.15 -14.20 8.51
C HIS A 175 -10.54 -15.23 9.47
N THR A 176 -9.54 -14.85 10.26
CA THR A 176 -8.94 -15.70 11.29
C THR A 176 -9.93 -16.08 12.38
N GLY A 177 -10.78 -15.16 12.83
CA GLY A 177 -11.90 -15.48 13.73
C GLY A 177 -12.86 -16.51 13.14
N GLN A 178 -13.17 -16.41 11.83
CA GLN A 178 -13.99 -17.40 11.14
C GLN A 178 -13.29 -18.77 11.04
N LEU A 179 -11.98 -18.80 10.74
CA LEU A 179 -11.20 -20.04 10.69
C LEU A 179 -11.14 -20.72 12.07
N VAL A 180 -10.92 -19.97 13.14
CA VAL A 180 -10.94 -20.46 14.53
C VAL A 180 -12.29 -21.11 14.87
N MET A 181 -13.41 -20.45 14.53
CA MET A 181 -14.75 -20.99 14.74
C MET A 181 -15.00 -22.26 13.91
N GLN A 182 -14.65 -22.26 12.62
CA GLN A 182 -14.86 -23.39 11.72
C GLN A 182 -14.02 -24.63 12.07
N ASN A 183 -12.84 -24.43 12.66
CA ASN A 183 -11.99 -25.52 13.15
C ASN A 183 -12.34 -25.98 14.58
N GLY A 184 -13.33 -25.36 15.23
CA GLY A 184 -13.81 -25.75 16.56
C GLY A 184 -12.86 -25.40 17.70
N PHE A 185 -12.14 -24.27 17.60
CA PHE A 185 -11.18 -23.80 18.61
C PHE A 185 -11.56 -22.45 19.25
N ALA A 186 -12.79 -21.98 19.08
CA ALA A 186 -13.27 -20.69 19.63
C ALA A 186 -13.38 -20.66 21.16
N ASP A 187 -13.27 -21.81 21.82
CA ASP A 187 -13.15 -21.99 23.26
C ASP A 187 -11.70 -21.85 23.78
N ILE A 188 -10.71 -21.93 22.88
CA ILE A 188 -9.27 -21.88 23.21
C ILE A 188 -8.61 -20.62 22.65
N ILE A 189 -8.92 -20.23 21.41
CA ILE A 189 -8.30 -19.12 20.69
C ILE A 189 -9.26 -17.91 20.71
N THR A 190 -8.80 -16.79 21.27
CA THR A 190 -9.47 -15.48 21.14
C THR A 190 -8.68 -14.61 20.16
N VAL A 191 -9.35 -14.11 19.13
CA VAL A 191 -8.74 -13.24 18.11
C VAL A 191 -9.04 -11.77 18.43
N PHE A 192 -8.01 -10.92 18.37
CA PHE A 192 -8.10 -9.48 18.56
C PHE A 192 -7.70 -8.77 17.27
N GLN A 193 -8.63 -8.01 16.67
CA GLN A 193 -8.32 -7.12 15.56
C GLN A 193 -7.78 -5.78 16.10
N GLN A 194 -6.52 -5.76 16.53
CA GLN A 194 -5.86 -4.61 17.15
C GLN A 194 -4.35 -4.67 16.91
N LYS A 195 -3.66 -3.52 17.00
CA LYS A 195 -2.21 -3.48 17.24
C LYS A 195 -1.90 -4.08 18.61
N VAL A 196 -0.73 -4.70 18.77
CA VAL A 196 -0.35 -5.37 20.03
C VAL A 196 0.04 -4.39 21.14
N GLU A 197 0.37 -3.17 20.75
CA GLU A 197 0.64 -2.02 21.59
C GLU A 197 -0.65 -1.52 22.30
N ASP A 198 -1.80 -1.66 21.62
CA ASP A 198 -3.12 -1.20 22.08
C ASP A 198 -3.99 -2.32 22.72
N VAL A 199 -3.59 -3.60 22.58
CA VAL A 199 -4.43 -4.73 23.00
C VAL A 199 -4.43 -4.92 24.53
N VAL A 200 -5.62 -5.00 25.12
CA VAL A 200 -5.79 -5.28 26.54
C VAL A 200 -6.10 -6.77 26.72
N LEU A 201 -5.08 -7.56 27.04
CA LEU A 201 -5.24 -8.99 27.31
C LEU A 201 -5.95 -9.22 28.66
N PRO A 202 -6.81 -10.25 28.80
CA PRO A 202 -7.47 -10.59 30.07
C PRO A 202 -6.51 -10.92 31.22
N GLU A 203 -5.31 -11.41 30.88
CA GLU A 203 -4.26 -11.78 31.83
C GLU A 203 -2.88 -11.79 31.15
N LYS A 204 -1.81 -11.97 31.94
CA LYS A 204 -0.45 -12.13 31.41
C LYS A 204 -0.25 -13.51 30.78
N VAL A 205 0.59 -13.57 29.76
CA VAL A 205 0.91 -14.81 29.04
C VAL A 205 2.15 -15.51 29.57
N ASP A 206 2.23 -16.83 29.40
CA ASP A 206 3.41 -17.64 29.69
C ASP A 206 4.41 -17.65 28.53
N VAL A 207 3.91 -17.55 27.29
CA VAL A 207 4.67 -17.70 26.05
C VAL A 207 4.23 -16.63 25.06
N LEU A 208 5.20 -15.97 24.43
CA LEU A 208 5.00 -15.15 23.23
C LEU A 208 5.55 -15.91 22.04
N VAL A 209 4.77 -16.01 20.96
CA VAL A 209 5.18 -16.51 19.65
C VAL A 209 4.79 -15.47 18.59
N SER A 210 5.60 -15.38 17.54
CA SER A 210 5.35 -14.52 16.39
C SER A 210 6.24 -14.98 15.23
N GLU A 211 5.83 -14.65 14.01
CA GLU A 211 6.68 -14.65 12.84
C GLU A 211 6.69 -13.21 12.32
N TRP A 212 7.85 -12.55 12.42
CA TRP A 212 8.05 -11.12 12.21
C TRP A 212 9.20 -10.81 11.25
N MET A 213 9.85 -11.84 10.69
CA MET A 213 11.15 -11.72 10.05
C MET A 213 11.03 -11.23 8.61
N GLY A 214 11.19 -9.93 8.42
CA GLY A 214 11.21 -9.29 7.10
C GLY A 214 12.46 -9.61 6.25
N THR A 215 12.56 -8.91 5.12
CA THR A 215 13.72 -8.98 4.22
C THR A 215 15.01 -8.68 4.99
N CYS A 216 16.06 -9.48 4.80
CA CYS A 216 17.32 -9.34 5.56
C CYS A 216 17.09 -9.23 7.10
N LEU A 217 16.10 -9.96 7.62
CA LEU A 217 15.64 -10.01 9.02
C LEU A 217 14.97 -8.74 9.57
N LEU A 218 15.53 -7.56 9.30
CA LEU A 218 15.10 -6.27 9.88
C LEU A 218 14.85 -5.17 8.81
N VAL A 219 14.86 -5.53 7.53
CA VAL A 219 14.68 -4.61 6.40
C VAL A 219 13.33 -4.89 5.73
N GLY A 220 12.70 -3.86 5.17
CA GLY A 220 11.40 -3.97 4.50
C GLY A 220 10.20 -3.96 5.45
N GLU A 221 10.31 -4.55 6.64
CA GLU A 221 9.23 -4.55 7.63
C GLU A 221 9.71 -4.01 8.97
N LYS A 222 9.11 -2.89 9.40
CA LYS A 222 9.43 -2.21 10.66
C LYS A 222 8.74 -2.88 11.86
N VAL A 223 8.62 -4.21 11.89
CA VAL A 223 7.91 -4.91 13.00
C VAL A 223 8.63 -4.69 14.33
N PHE A 224 9.96 -4.69 14.36
CA PHE A 224 10.73 -4.62 15.61
C PHE A 224 10.70 -3.25 16.34
N PRO A 225 10.71 -2.10 15.65
CA PRO A 225 10.58 -0.79 16.30
C PRO A 225 9.24 -0.46 16.96
N ILE A 226 8.14 -1.15 16.63
CA ILE A 226 6.79 -0.87 17.19
C ILE A 226 6.72 -1.31 18.69
N TRP A 227 7.55 -2.30 19.07
CA TRP A 227 7.68 -2.86 20.42
C TRP A 227 8.45 -1.99 21.44
N ARG A 228 8.10 -0.71 21.62
CA ARG A 228 8.78 0.20 22.56
C ARG A 228 7.88 0.82 23.63
#